data_AF-A0A7J9VJM5-F1
#
_entry.id   AF-A0A7J9VJM5-F1
#
_cell.length_a   1.000
_cell.length_b   1.000
_cell.length_c   1.000
_cell.angle_alpha   90.00
_cell.angle_beta   90.00
_cell.angle_gamma   90.00
#
_symmetry.space_group_name_H-M   'P 1'
#
loop_
_entity.id
_entity.type
_entity.pdbx_description
1 polymer ?
#
loop_
_entity_poly.entity_id
_entity_poly.type
_entity_poly.pdbx_seq_one_letter_code
_entity_poly.pdbx_strand_id
1 'polypeptide(L)'
;RIVGEWAETIWTSGERFGTIGARRGGRLIEVTTFRAEAYQPDSRHPHVAFGDDIAMDLARRDFTVNAMALALPEPRLIDPFGGAEDLARSRLRTPLTADESFSDDPLRMLRAARFLASFGLTPEPAVVTSVEKLHHRLEIVSAERIRDEFDKLIVVEDPSAGLWFLHDTGLFGDFLPEIPGLRLEQDP
;
A
#
# COMPACT_ATOMS: atom_id res chain seq x y z
N ARG A 1 0.84 14.23 27.24
CA ARG A 1 0.18 13.37 26.23
C ARG A 1 -0.26 14.27 25.07
N ILE A 2 0.26 14.07 23.86
CA ILE A 2 0.13 15.00 22.70
C ILE A 2 -1.33 15.39 22.38
N VAL A 3 -2.26 14.43 22.46
CA VAL A 3 -3.68 14.65 22.13
C VAL A 3 -4.61 14.68 23.34
N GLY A 4 -4.08 14.57 24.57
CA GLY A 4 -4.85 14.27 25.79
C GLY A 4 -5.94 15.30 26.12
N GLU A 5 -5.57 16.57 26.25
CA GLU A 5 -6.50 17.67 26.56
C GLU A 5 -7.14 18.25 25.29
N TRP A 6 -6.65 17.83 24.12
CA TRP A 6 -7.03 18.38 22.83
C TRP A 6 -8.18 17.58 22.17
N ALA A 7 -8.24 16.27 22.36
CA ALA A 7 -9.22 15.41 21.72
C ALA A 7 -10.50 15.23 22.56
N GLU A 8 -11.66 15.15 21.90
CA GLU A 8 -12.95 14.80 22.51
C GLU A 8 -13.03 13.29 22.82
N THR A 9 -12.35 12.47 22.04
CA THR A 9 -12.32 11.01 22.18
C THR A 9 -10.95 10.52 21.77
N ILE A 10 -10.42 9.53 22.48
CA ILE A 10 -9.12 8.91 22.23
C ILE A 10 -9.30 7.40 22.16
N TRP A 11 -8.71 6.77 21.15
CA TRP A 11 -8.65 5.32 20.99
C TRP A 11 -7.20 4.86 21.02
N THR A 12 -6.91 3.88 21.88
CA THR A 12 -5.55 3.34 22.10
C THR A 12 -5.36 1.94 21.54
N SER A 13 -6.32 1.40 20.79
CA SER A 13 -6.24 0.04 20.22
C SER A 13 -5.01 -0.17 19.31
N GLY A 14 -4.50 0.91 18.70
CA GLY A 14 -3.30 0.92 17.86
C GLY A 14 -2.00 1.25 18.61
N GLU A 15 -2.02 1.47 19.92
CA GLU A 15 -0.87 1.98 20.71
C GLU A 15 0.33 1.03 20.59
N ARG A 16 0.08 -0.30 20.53
CA ARG A 16 1.11 -1.33 20.32
C ARG A 16 1.85 -1.21 18.98
N PHE A 17 1.29 -0.51 18.01
CA PHE A 17 1.87 -0.27 16.69
C PHE A 17 2.34 1.19 16.51
N GLY A 18 2.34 1.97 17.59
CA GLY A 18 2.71 3.38 17.61
C GLY A 18 1.61 4.34 17.15
N THR A 19 0.35 3.89 17.02
CA THR A 19 -0.78 4.69 16.52
C THR A 19 -1.79 5.01 17.62
N ILE A 20 -2.13 6.28 17.77
CA ILE A 20 -3.22 6.76 18.63
C ILE A 20 -4.29 7.41 17.76
N GLY A 21 -5.53 6.93 17.88
CA GLY A 21 -6.69 7.57 17.27
C GLY A 21 -7.23 8.68 18.17
N ALA A 22 -7.64 9.79 17.58
CA ALA A 22 -8.28 10.90 18.27
C ALA A 22 -9.43 11.48 17.43
N ARG A 23 -10.44 12.05 18.10
CA ARG A 23 -11.53 12.78 17.45
C ARG A 23 -11.65 14.18 18.00
N ARG A 24 -11.84 15.16 17.12
CA ARG A 24 -12.16 16.54 17.49
C ARG A 24 -12.95 17.22 16.38
N GLY A 25 -14.04 17.90 16.72
CA GLY A 25 -14.84 18.68 15.78
C GLY A 25 -15.30 17.85 14.57
N GLY A 26 -15.71 16.60 14.81
CA GLY A 26 -16.13 15.66 13.76
C GLY A 26 -15.00 15.05 12.91
N ARG A 27 -13.74 15.46 13.10
CA ARG A 27 -12.59 14.89 12.38
C ARG A 27 -11.98 13.73 13.16
N LEU A 28 -11.68 12.65 12.44
CA LEU A 28 -10.88 11.54 12.93
C LEU A 28 -9.41 11.82 12.57
N ILE A 29 -8.52 11.65 13.54
CA ILE A 29 -7.09 11.89 13.40
C ILE A 29 -6.35 10.68 13.93
N GLU A 30 -5.43 10.16 13.14
CA GLU A 30 -4.53 9.09 13.55
C GLU A 30 -3.12 9.68 13.70
N VAL A 31 -2.57 9.60 14.91
CA VAL A 31 -1.20 10.03 15.21
C VAL A 31 -0.34 8.80 15.31
N THR A 32 0.51 8.58 14.31
CA THR A 32 1.45 7.45 14.24
C THR A 32 2.87 7.96 14.34
N THR A 33 3.65 7.43 15.28
CA THR A 33 5.09 7.72 15.36
C THR A 33 5.85 7.04 14.23
N PHE A 34 6.98 7.61 13.81
CA PHE A 34 7.84 6.99 12.80
C PHE A 34 8.37 5.65 13.31
N ARG A 35 8.41 4.65 12.44
CA ARG A 35 9.00 3.35 12.74
C ARG A 35 10.51 3.42 12.37
N ALA A 36 11.44 2.94 13.18
CA ALA A 36 12.87 2.83 12.83
C ALA A 36 13.18 1.50 12.16
N GLU A 37 12.61 0.37 12.58
CA GLU A 37 13.00 -0.96 12.09
C GLU A 37 11.84 -1.95 12.30
N ALA A 38 11.63 -2.90 11.37
CA ALA A 38 12.14 -4.28 11.48
C ALA A 38 11.69 -5.14 10.30
N TYR A 39 12.57 -6.03 9.82
CA TYR A 39 12.13 -7.34 9.33
C TYR A 39 13.09 -8.43 9.82
N GLN A 40 12.55 -9.41 10.55
CA GLN A 40 13.03 -10.78 10.46
C GLN A 40 12.25 -11.43 9.31
N PRO A 41 12.90 -12.12 8.36
CA PRO A 41 12.24 -12.74 7.21
C PRO A 41 11.08 -13.69 7.55
N ASP A 42 11.03 -14.22 8.79
CA ASP A 42 10.10 -15.29 9.21
C ASP A 42 8.99 -14.87 10.20
N SER A 43 8.88 -13.59 10.59
CA SER A 43 7.91 -13.18 11.62
C SER A 43 6.70 -12.41 11.05
N ARG A 44 5.49 -12.89 11.37
CA ARG A 44 4.20 -12.23 11.09
C ARG A 44 3.94 -10.96 11.93
N HIS A 45 4.82 -10.66 12.88
CA HIS A 45 4.74 -9.46 13.71
C HIS A 45 6.01 -8.62 13.54
N PRO A 46 5.92 -7.40 12.97
CA PRO A 46 7.06 -6.52 12.92
C PRO A 46 7.43 -6.10 14.34
N HIS A 47 8.70 -6.25 14.71
CA HIS A 47 9.24 -5.44 15.79
C HIS A 47 9.13 -3.98 15.34
N VAL A 48 8.68 -3.07 16.21
CA VAL A 48 8.61 -1.64 15.90
C VAL A 48 9.71 -0.98 16.70
N ALA A 49 10.86 -0.71 16.09
CA ALA A 49 11.72 0.35 16.61
C ALA A 49 11.09 1.70 16.24
N PHE A 50 11.37 2.77 16.98
CA PHE A 50 10.90 4.13 16.65
C PHE A 50 12.06 4.92 16.05
N GLY A 51 11.81 5.62 14.93
CA GLY A 51 12.83 6.38 14.21
C GLY A 51 12.62 7.88 14.32
N ASP A 52 13.67 8.64 14.03
CA ASP A 52 13.61 10.11 14.00
C ASP A 52 13.56 10.67 12.57
N ASP A 53 13.61 9.79 11.56
CA ASP A 53 13.70 10.18 10.15
C ASP A 53 12.40 9.87 9.38
N ILE A 54 11.71 10.93 8.97
CA ILE A 54 10.54 10.87 8.10
C ILE A 54 10.85 10.19 6.76
N ALA A 55 12.06 10.35 6.22
CA ALA A 55 12.42 9.75 4.93
C ALA A 55 12.44 8.21 5.02
N MET A 56 12.92 7.65 6.15
CA MET A 56 12.87 6.20 6.41
C MET A 56 11.43 5.68 6.53
N ASP A 57 10.53 6.46 7.11
CA ASP A 57 9.11 6.08 7.18
C ASP A 57 8.45 6.09 5.78
N LEU A 58 8.69 7.16 5.02
CA LEU A 58 8.18 7.31 3.67
C LEU A 58 8.73 6.24 2.71
N ALA A 59 9.98 5.80 2.88
CA ALA A 59 10.60 4.75 2.07
C ALA A 59 9.84 3.42 2.11
N ARG A 60 9.21 3.11 3.25
CA ARG A 60 8.47 1.87 3.46
C ARG A 60 7.02 1.94 3.00
N ARG A 61 6.58 3.03 2.38
CA ARG A 61 5.23 3.13 1.84
C ARG A 61 5.12 2.36 0.52
N ASP A 62 3.88 2.11 0.12
CA ASP A 62 3.58 1.28 -1.04
C ASP A 62 4.05 1.93 -2.34
N PHE A 63 3.67 3.18 -2.58
CA PHE A 63 3.95 3.91 -3.82
C PHE A 63 4.42 5.33 -3.54
N THR A 64 5.23 5.88 -4.43
CA THR A 64 5.79 7.24 -4.34
C THR A 64 4.69 8.29 -4.19
N VAL A 65 3.57 8.16 -4.91
CA VAL A 65 2.38 9.03 -4.81
C VAL A 65 1.77 9.05 -3.39
N ASN A 66 2.01 8.03 -2.58
CA ASN A 66 1.59 7.95 -1.18
C ASN A 66 2.75 8.20 -0.20
N ALA A 67 3.97 8.40 -0.70
CA ALA A 67 5.21 8.56 0.05
C ALA A 67 5.63 10.03 0.18
N MET A 68 4.66 10.90 0.42
CA MET A 68 4.84 12.32 0.64
C MET A 68 4.29 12.74 2.01
N ALA A 69 4.83 13.81 2.57
CA ALA A 69 4.33 14.42 3.80
C ALA A 69 4.32 15.96 3.70
N LEU A 70 3.49 16.59 4.53
CA LEU A 70 3.56 18.03 4.79
C LEU A 70 4.10 18.25 6.19
N ALA A 71 5.20 19.00 6.30
CA ALA A 71 5.68 19.51 7.57
C ALA A 71 4.64 20.46 8.17
N LEU A 72 4.51 20.47 9.49
CA LEU A 72 3.66 21.38 10.24
C LEU A 72 4.51 22.05 11.35
N PRO A 73 4.16 23.27 11.80
CA PRO A 73 2.96 24.03 11.42
C PRO A 73 3.08 24.76 10.07
N GLU A 74 4.28 25.10 9.61
CA GLU A 74 4.48 25.70 8.29
C GLU A 74 4.42 24.61 7.20
N PRO A 75 3.40 24.62 6.32
CA PRO A 75 3.23 23.59 5.31
C PRO A 75 4.37 23.61 4.30
N ARG A 76 5.29 22.64 4.45
CA ARG A 76 6.37 22.38 3.51
C ARG A 76 6.28 20.94 3.03
N LEU A 77 6.23 20.76 1.71
CA LEU A 77 6.23 19.44 1.10
C LEU A 77 7.57 18.73 1.38
N ILE A 78 7.46 17.52 1.90
CA ILE A 78 8.55 16.55 2.06
C ILE A 78 8.24 15.43 1.07
N ASP A 79 8.96 15.42 -0.04
CA ASP A 79 8.82 14.43 -1.12
C ASP A 79 10.21 13.92 -1.55
N PRO A 80 10.85 13.06 -0.73
CA PRO A 80 12.19 12.55 -1.03
C PRO A 80 12.21 11.56 -2.20
N PHE A 81 11.05 11.02 -2.60
CA PHE A 81 10.95 10.00 -3.64
C PHE A 81 10.36 10.50 -4.95
N GLY A 82 9.92 11.76 -5.06
CA GLY A 82 9.36 12.32 -6.29
C GLY A 82 7.90 11.90 -6.56
N GLY A 83 7.13 11.65 -5.51
CA GLY A 83 5.71 11.31 -5.58
C GLY A 83 4.85 12.38 -6.24
N ALA A 84 5.19 13.66 -6.09
CA ALA A 84 4.45 14.76 -6.72
C ALA A 84 4.61 14.76 -8.24
N GLU A 85 5.82 14.45 -8.72
CA GLU A 85 6.09 14.30 -10.15
C GLU A 85 5.42 13.04 -10.71
N ASP A 86 5.46 11.93 -9.97
CA ASP A 86 4.78 10.69 -10.35
C ASP A 86 3.27 10.87 -10.46
N LEU A 87 2.67 11.59 -9.51
CA LEU A 87 1.26 11.94 -9.56
C LEU A 87 0.93 12.80 -10.77
N ALA A 88 1.74 13.83 -11.05
CA ALA A 88 1.55 14.71 -12.21
C ALA A 88 1.66 13.95 -13.55
N ARG A 89 2.47 12.89 -13.60
CA ARG A 89 2.65 12.02 -14.77
C ARG A 89 1.73 10.80 -14.79
N SER A 90 0.81 10.67 -13.82
CA SER A 90 -0.04 9.49 -13.65
C SER A 90 0.76 8.18 -13.63
N ARG A 91 1.90 8.17 -12.92
CA ARG A 91 2.85 7.06 -12.89
C ARG A 91 2.80 6.34 -11.54
N LEU A 92 2.71 5.02 -11.55
CA LEU A 92 2.79 4.19 -10.36
C LEU A 92 4.20 3.61 -10.22
N ARG A 93 4.91 4.05 -9.19
CA ARG A 93 6.28 3.64 -8.84
C ARG A 93 6.40 3.42 -7.34
N THR A 94 7.31 2.55 -6.91
CA THR A 94 7.62 2.29 -5.50
C THR A 94 8.75 3.23 -4.99
N PRO A 95 8.77 3.62 -3.70
CA PRO A 95 9.86 4.45 -3.16
C PRO A 95 11.23 3.74 -3.17
N LEU A 96 11.24 2.48 -2.75
CA LEU A 96 12.37 1.54 -2.90
C LEU A 96 12.23 0.75 -4.19
N THR A 97 13.11 -0.22 -4.43
CA THR A 97 12.92 -1.14 -5.56
C THR A 97 11.59 -1.89 -5.41
N ALA A 98 10.94 -2.19 -6.53
CA ALA A 98 9.65 -2.89 -6.50
C ALA A 98 9.80 -4.29 -5.88
N ASP A 99 10.94 -4.96 -6.09
CA ASP A 99 11.28 -6.23 -5.45
C ASP A 99 11.32 -6.12 -3.92
N GLU A 100 11.98 -5.10 -3.36
CA GLU A 100 12.03 -4.86 -1.92
C GLU A 100 10.63 -4.53 -1.38
N SER A 101 9.92 -3.62 -2.04
CA SER A 101 8.58 -3.18 -1.60
C SER A 101 7.58 -4.34 -1.54
N PHE A 102 7.57 -5.22 -2.53
CA PHE A 102 6.66 -6.37 -2.58
C PHE A 102 7.13 -7.54 -1.73
N SER A 103 8.43 -7.67 -1.48
CA SER A 103 8.95 -8.65 -0.51
C SER A 103 8.53 -8.31 0.92
N ASP A 104 8.53 -7.01 1.26
CA ASP A 104 8.12 -6.49 2.57
C ASP A 104 6.61 -6.66 2.83
N ASP A 105 5.76 -6.34 1.87
CA ASP A 105 4.30 -6.54 1.97
C ASP A 105 3.72 -6.96 0.62
N PRO A 106 3.56 -8.27 0.37
CA PRO A 106 3.07 -8.78 -0.92
C PRO A 106 1.67 -8.27 -1.30
N LEU A 107 0.85 -7.82 -0.33
CA LEU A 107 -0.46 -7.23 -0.60
C LEU A 107 -0.35 -5.95 -1.47
N ARG A 108 0.82 -5.30 -1.50
CA ARG A 108 1.06 -4.12 -2.37
C ARG A 108 0.88 -4.42 -3.85
N MET A 109 1.04 -5.67 -4.28
CA MET A 109 0.79 -6.06 -5.67
C MET A 109 -0.70 -5.95 -6.02
N LEU A 110 -1.62 -6.36 -5.12
CA LEU A 110 -3.06 -6.13 -5.29
C LEU A 110 -3.41 -4.64 -5.15
N ARG A 111 -2.76 -3.93 -4.23
CA ARG A 111 -2.93 -2.47 -4.12
C ARG A 111 -2.57 -1.80 -5.45
N ALA A 112 -1.51 -2.21 -6.14
CA ALA A 112 -1.13 -1.67 -7.43
C ALA A 112 -2.30 -1.73 -8.42
N ALA A 113 -2.93 -2.91 -8.57
CA ALA A 113 -4.11 -3.08 -9.41
C ALA A 113 -5.24 -2.11 -9.06
N ARG A 114 -5.52 -1.91 -7.77
CA ARG A 114 -6.51 -0.91 -7.32
C ARG A 114 -6.09 0.51 -7.69
N PHE A 115 -4.83 0.89 -7.50
CA PHE A 115 -4.36 2.23 -7.83
C PHE A 115 -4.43 2.53 -9.34
N LEU A 116 -4.13 1.54 -10.19
CA LEU A 116 -4.33 1.60 -11.63
C LEU A 116 -5.80 1.93 -11.96
N ALA A 117 -6.74 1.18 -11.39
CA ALA A 117 -8.17 1.34 -11.65
C ALA A 117 -8.78 2.61 -11.03
N SER A 118 -8.46 2.91 -9.77
CA SER A 118 -9.05 4.03 -9.02
C SER A 118 -8.58 5.40 -9.49
N PHE A 119 -7.33 5.50 -9.97
CA PHE A 119 -6.69 6.79 -10.23
C PHE A 119 -6.12 6.91 -11.65
N GLY A 120 -6.33 5.91 -12.52
CA GLY A 120 -5.83 5.92 -13.88
C GLY A 120 -4.30 5.96 -13.98
N LEU A 121 -3.59 5.45 -12.97
CA LEU A 121 -2.13 5.43 -12.97
C LEU A 121 -1.60 4.33 -13.88
N THR A 122 -0.43 4.54 -14.46
CA THR A 122 0.29 3.57 -15.29
C THR A 122 1.49 3.03 -14.54
N PRO A 123 1.65 1.70 -14.38
CA PRO A 123 2.78 1.12 -13.68
C PRO A 123 4.08 1.30 -14.48
N GLU A 124 5.18 1.58 -13.79
CA GLU A 124 6.49 1.47 -14.43
C GLU A 124 6.82 0.01 -14.77
N PRO A 125 7.65 -0.25 -15.80
CA PRO A 125 8.02 -1.63 -16.17
C PRO A 125 8.59 -2.45 -15.02
N ALA A 126 9.38 -1.83 -14.13
CA ALA A 126 9.93 -2.49 -12.96
C ALA A 126 8.84 -3.00 -12.00
N VAL A 127 7.72 -2.27 -11.86
CA VAL A 127 6.57 -2.72 -11.06
C VAL A 127 5.98 -3.99 -11.66
N VAL A 128 5.73 -4.00 -12.97
CA VAL A 128 5.16 -5.16 -13.68
C VAL A 128 6.07 -6.38 -13.51
N THR A 129 7.36 -6.25 -13.83
CA THR A 129 8.34 -7.35 -13.72
C THR A 129 8.47 -7.86 -12.28
N SER A 130 8.44 -6.99 -11.28
CA SER A 130 8.49 -7.41 -9.88
C SER A 130 7.23 -8.15 -9.45
N VAL A 131 6.04 -7.77 -9.94
CA VAL A 131 4.82 -8.56 -9.68
C VAL A 131 4.91 -9.94 -10.33
N GLU A 132 5.27 -10.02 -11.61
CA GLU A 132 5.46 -11.30 -12.33
C GLU A 132 6.47 -12.22 -11.64
N LYS A 133 7.50 -11.65 -11.00
CA LYS A 133 8.50 -12.42 -10.27
C LYS A 133 8.03 -12.87 -8.89
N LEU A 134 7.27 -12.01 -8.18
CA LEU A 134 6.97 -12.18 -6.76
C LEU A 134 5.52 -12.54 -6.46
N HIS A 135 4.65 -12.70 -7.47
CA HIS A 135 3.22 -12.97 -7.29
C HIS A 135 2.96 -14.12 -6.29
N HIS A 136 3.74 -15.21 -6.37
CA HIS A 136 3.68 -16.37 -5.47
C HIS A 136 3.81 -16.02 -3.97
N ARG A 137 4.49 -14.91 -3.63
CA ARG A 137 4.61 -14.43 -2.23
C ARG A 137 3.27 -14.04 -1.63
N LEU A 138 2.21 -13.89 -2.44
CA LEU A 138 0.87 -13.61 -1.95
C LEU A 138 0.36 -14.75 -1.02
N GLU A 139 0.92 -15.95 -1.11
CA GLU A 139 0.59 -17.10 -0.23
C GLU A 139 0.74 -16.80 1.27
N ILE A 140 1.63 -15.87 1.65
CA ILE A 140 1.87 -15.52 3.06
C ILE A 140 0.88 -14.47 3.57
N VAL A 141 0.05 -13.91 2.68
CA VAL A 141 -0.97 -12.92 3.00
C VAL A 141 -2.27 -13.64 3.35
N SER A 142 -2.87 -13.26 4.48
CA SER A 142 -4.16 -13.82 4.90
C SER A 142 -5.25 -13.59 3.86
N ALA A 143 -6.11 -14.58 3.65
CA ALA A 143 -7.24 -14.51 2.72
C ALA A 143 -8.18 -13.32 2.99
N GLU A 144 -8.35 -12.91 4.25
CA GLU A 144 -9.16 -11.73 4.61
C GLU A 144 -8.56 -10.44 4.05
N ARG A 145 -7.23 -10.25 4.15
CA ARG A 145 -6.55 -9.07 3.59
C ARG A 145 -6.60 -9.06 2.07
N ILE A 146 -6.50 -10.23 1.43
CA ILE A 146 -6.64 -10.36 -0.03
C ILE A 146 -8.05 -9.98 -0.45
N ARG A 147 -9.07 -10.58 0.17
CA ARG A 147 -10.48 -10.28 -0.08
C ARG A 147 -10.77 -8.80 0.11
N ASP A 148 -10.38 -8.23 1.25
CA ASP A 148 -10.67 -6.82 1.55
C ASP A 148 -10.01 -5.86 0.56
N GLU A 149 -8.86 -6.21 -0.02
CA GLU A 149 -8.21 -5.39 -1.06
C GLU A 149 -8.83 -5.61 -2.45
N PHE A 150 -9.21 -6.84 -2.77
CA PHE A 150 -9.90 -7.17 -4.01
C PHE A 150 -11.31 -6.58 -4.06
N ASP A 151 -12.07 -6.61 -2.97
CA ASP A 151 -13.39 -5.99 -2.85
C ASP A 151 -13.30 -4.49 -3.15
N LYS A 152 -12.27 -3.80 -2.63
CA LYS A 152 -12.03 -2.38 -2.94
C LYS A 152 -11.71 -2.13 -4.40
N LEU A 153 -11.08 -3.07 -5.11
CA LEU A 153 -10.83 -2.96 -6.54
C LEU A 153 -12.12 -3.14 -7.33
N ILE A 154 -12.95 -4.14 -7.00
CA ILE A 154 -14.15 -4.48 -7.78
C ILE A 154 -15.24 -3.41 -7.70
N VAL A 155 -15.30 -2.66 -6.61
CA VAL A 155 -16.32 -1.62 -6.41
C VAL A 155 -15.93 -0.23 -6.93
N VAL A 156 -14.78 -0.08 -7.59
CA VAL A 156 -14.42 1.18 -8.26
C VAL A 156 -15.28 1.39 -9.51
N GLU A 157 -15.30 2.62 -10.03
CA GLU A 157 -16.12 2.98 -11.20
C GLU A 157 -15.78 2.12 -12.44
N ASP A 158 -14.49 1.92 -12.73
CA ASP A 158 -14.02 1.01 -13.77
C ASP A 158 -12.85 0.14 -13.27
N PRO A 159 -13.10 -1.13 -12.91
CA PRO A 159 -12.06 -2.03 -12.41
C PRO A 159 -11.16 -2.59 -13.53
N SER A 160 -11.48 -2.35 -14.81
CA SER A 160 -10.91 -3.07 -15.96
C SER A 160 -9.39 -3.04 -15.98
N ALA A 161 -8.76 -1.86 -15.83
CA ALA A 161 -7.32 -1.72 -15.84
C ALA A 161 -6.63 -2.54 -14.72
N GLY A 162 -7.25 -2.57 -13.53
CA GLY A 162 -6.75 -3.37 -12.41
C GLY A 162 -6.92 -4.86 -12.67
N LEU A 163 -8.06 -5.30 -13.21
CA LEU A 163 -8.31 -6.71 -13.53
C LEU A 163 -7.34 -7.22 -14.61
N TRP A 164 -7.10 -6.44 -15.67
CA TRP A 164 -6.11 -6.80 -16.69
C TRP A 164 -4.70 -6.89 -16.09
N PHE A 165 -4.31 -5.94 -15.23
CA PHE A 165 -3.02 -6.03 -14.54
C PHE A 165 -2.87 -7.32 -13.70
N LEU A 166 -3.90 -7.70 -12.94
CA LEU A 166 -3.89 -8.94 -12.15
C LEU A 166 -3.79 -10.20 -13.01
N HIS A 167 -4.44 -10.18 -14.18
CA HIS A 167 -4.38 -11.28 -15.15
C HIS A 167 -3.01 -11.37 -15.81
N ASP A 168 -2.53 -10.26 -16.38
CA ASP A 168 -1.32 -10.24 -17.21
C ASP A 168 -0.05 -10.51 -16.38
N THR A 169 -0.06 -10.12 -15.11
CA THR A 169 1.05 -10.41 -14.17
C THR A 169 0.98 -11.80 -13.54
N GLY A 170 -0.08 -12.57 -13.80
CA GLY A 170 -0.29 -13.91 -13.22
C GLY A 170 -0.82 -13.92 -11.79
N LEU A 171 -1.02 -12.76 -11.16
CA LEU A 171 -1.40 -12.64 -9.74
C LEU A 171 -2.76 -13.26 -9.41
N PHE A 172 -3.68 -13.34 -10.38
CA PHE A 172 -4.93 -14.08 -10.18
C PHE A 172 -4.71 -15.56 -9.87
N GLY A 173 -3.64 -16.17 -10.39
CA GLY A 173 -3.33 -17.58 -10.16
C GLY A 173 -3.16 -17.94 -8.68
N ASP A 174 -2.80 -16.96 -7.84
CA ASP A 174 -2.50 -17.20 -6.42
C ASP A 174 -3.74 -17.15 -5.50
N PHE A 175 -4.85 -16.51 -5.92
CA PHE A 175 -6.02 -16.34 -5.05
C PHE A 175 -7.38 -16.50 -5.73
N LEU A 176 -7.45 -16.47 -7.06
CA LEU A 176 -8.68 -16.67 -7.82
C LEU A 176 -8.37 -17.36 -9.17
N PRO A 177 -7.83 -18.60 -9.15
CA PRO A 177 -7.32 -19.30 -10.33
C PRO A 177 -8.40 -19.63 -11.37
N GLU A 178 -9.68 -19.58 -11.00
CA GLU A 178 -10.80 -19.79 -11.90
C GLU A 178 -10.87 -18.70 -13.00
N ILE A 179 -10.46 -17.46 -12.71
CA ILE A 179 -10.55 -16.33 -13.67
C ILE A 179 -9.65 -16.54 -14.89
N PRO A 180 -8.34 -16.82 -14.75
CA PRO A 180 -7.51 -17.22 -15.89
C PRO A 180 -8.06 -18.46 -16.64
N GLY A 181 -8.67 -19.40 -15.91
CA GLY A 181 -9.28 -20.60 -16.47
C GLY A 181 -10.42 -20.31 -17.46
N LEU A 182 -11.21 -19.26 -17.23
CA LEU A 182 -12.35 -18.89 -18.09
C LEU A 182 -11.94 -18.49 -19.51
N ARG A 183 -10.69 -18.07 -19.73
CA ARG A 183 -10.19 -17.75 -21.08
C ARG A 183 -9.92 -19.01 -21.90
N LEU A 184 -9.62 -20.14 -21.26
CA LEU A 184 -9.44 -21.43 -21.95
C LEU A 184 -10.77 -21.99 -22.45
N GLU A 185 -11.91 -21.53 -21.90
CA GLU A 185 -13.27 -21.92 -22.31
C GLU A 185 -13.88 -21.00 -23.38
N GLN A 186 -13.12 -20.05 -23.94
CA GLN A 186 -13.53 -19.45 -25.22
C GLN A 186 -13.32 -20.48 -26.34
N ASP A 187 -14.29 -21.40 -26.44
CA ASP A 187 -14.46 -22.34 -27.55
C ASP A 187 -14.55 -21.59 -28.91
N PRO A 188 -14.12 -22.23 -30.01
CA PRO A 188 -13.79 -21.62 -31.32
C PRO A 188 -14.95 -20.93 -32.06
#